data_AF-A0A946MQV2-F1
#
_entry.id   AF-A0A946MQV2-F1
#
_cell.length_a   1.000
_cell.length_b   1.000
_cell.length_c   1.000
_cell.angle_alpha   90.00
_cell.angle_beta   90.00
_cell.angle_gamma   90.00
#
_symmetry.space_group_name_H-M   'P 1'
#
loop_
_entity.id
_entity.type
_entity.pdbx_description
1 polymer ?
#
loop_
_entity_poly.entity_id
_entity_poly.type
_entity_poly.pdbx_seq_one_letter_code
_entity_poly.pdbx_strand_id
1 'polypeptide(L)' 'PDSSRFWDMATYKPGQSQDSYDKQGVRDYLVQSGWDKEPPAPKLPQDVIERTTQRYVEAYRRITGKDL' A
#
# COMPACT_ATOMS: atom_id res chain seq x y z
N PRO A 1 -3.33 3.58 -5.43
CA PRO A 1 -3.25 5.03 -5.72
C PRO A 1 -1.81 5.48 -5.92
N ASP A 2 -1.41 5.84 -7.14
CA ASP A 2 0.00 6.15 -7.42
C ASP A 2 0.33 7.65 -7.36
N SER A 3 -0.66 8.51 -7.53
CA SER A 3 -0.51 9.98 -7.54
C SER A 3 -0.91 10.65 -6.23
N SER A 4 -1.56 9.94 -5.30
CA SER A 4 -2.10 10.51 -4.06
C SER A 4 -1.99 9.53 -2.90
N ARG A 5 -1.79 10.06 -1.69
CA ARG A 5 -1.93 9.29 -0.45
C ARG A 5 -3.40 9.26 -0.04
N PHE A 6 -3.91 8.06 0.23
CA PHE A 6 -5.27 7.86 0.71
C PHE A 6 -5.22 7.30 2.13
N TRP A 7 -5.83 8.02 3.07
CA TRP A 7 -5.94 7.61 4.47
C TRP A 7 -7.37 7.27 4.81
N ASP A 8 -7.57 6.25 5.65
CA ASP A 8 -8.89 5.97 6.21
C ASP A 8 -9.23 7.03 7.25
N MET A 9 -10.36 7.70 7.08
CA MET A 9 -10.86 8.67 8.07
C MET A 9 -11.14 7.98 9.42
N ALA A 10 -11.51 6.69 9.42
CA ALA A 10 -11.79 5.95 10.65
C ALA A 10 -10.55 5.70 11.51
N THR A 11 -9.37 5.60 10.91
CA THR A 11 -8.10 5.34 11.62
C THR A 11 -7.17 6.55 11.67
N TYR A 12 -7.54 7.65 11.02
CA TYR A 12 -6.74 8.87 10.96
C TYR A 12 -6.49 9.46 12.35
N LYS A 13 -5.22 9.72 12.68
CA LYS A 13 -4.82 10.47 13.88
C LYS A 13 -3.62 11.37 13.62
N PRO A 14 -3.69 12.67 13.93
CA PRO A 14 -2.55 13.56 13.77
C PRO A 14 -1.37 13.14 14.67
N GLY A 15 -0.14 13.35 14.18
CA GLY A 15 1.10 13.09 14.94
C GLY A 15 1.67 11.67 14.83
N GLN A 16 1.07 10.77 14.03
CA GLN A 16 1.58 9.42 13.78
C GLN A 16 1.62 9.07 12.29
N SER A 17 2.21 7.92 11.94
CA SER A 17 2.08 7.36 10.59
C SER A 17 0.65 6.87 10.37
N GLN A 18 0.10 7.11 9.18
CA GLN A 18 -1.27 6.71 8.84
C GLN A 18 -1.24 5.44 8.00
N ASP A 19 -2.20 4.56 8.23
CA ASP A 19 -2.42 3.42 7.34
C ASP A 19 -2.82 3.94 5.96
N SER A 20 -1.91 3.77 5.00
CA SER A 20 -2.12 4.20 3.63
C SER A 20 -2.71 3.05 2.81
N TYR A 21 -3.72 3.36 2.00
CA TYR A 21 -4.26 2.44 0.99
C TYR A 21 -3.37 2.31 -0.26
N ASP A 22 -2.10 2.71 -0.15
CA ASP A 22 -1.14 2.72 -1.25
C ASP A 22 -0.09 1.61 -1.12
N LYS A 23 1.02 1.79 -1.84
CA LYS A 23 2.19 0.91 -1.91
C LYS A 23 2.97 0.76 -0.60
N GLN A 24 2.46 1.20 0.54
CA GLN A 24 3.19 1.14 1.80
C GLN A 24 3.64 -0.29 2.15
N GLY A 25 2.79 -1.31 1.92
CA GLY A 25 3.18 -2.71 2.16
C GLY A 25 4.36 -3.18 1.30
N VAL A 26 4.44 -2.74 0.04
CA VAL A 26 5.57 -3.02 -0.85
C VAL A 26 6.83 -2.29 -0.36
N ARG A 27 6.71 -1.03 0.06
CA ARG A 27 7.84 -0.25 0.59
C ARG A 27 8.40 -0.88 1.85
N ASP A 28 7.54 -1.27 2.78
CA ASP A 28 7.93 -1.88 4.05
C ASP A 28 8.65 -3.21 3.80
N TYR A 29 8.18 -4.01 2.85
CA TYR A 29 8.86 -5.25 2.44
C TYR A 29 10.25 -4.97 1.85
N LEU A 30 10.36 -4.01 0.93
CA LEU A 30 11.64 -3.67 0.28
C LEU A 30 12.69 -3.15 1.28
N VAL A 31 12.25 -2.40 2.30
CA VAL A 31 13.14 -1.97 3.38
C VAL A 31 13.58 -3.16 4.23
N GLN A 32 12.64 -4.05 4.60
CA GLN A 32 12.94 -5.25 5.39
C GLN A 32 13.80 -6.27 4.65
N SER A 33 13.70 -6.35 3.31
CA SER A 33 14.51 -7.25 2.51
C SER A 33 15.99 -6.83 2.43
N GLY A 34 16.36 -5.69 3.01
CA GLY A 34 17.72 -5.15 2.94
C GLY A 34 18.09 -4.62 1.55
N TRP A 35 17.10 -4.27 0.73
CA TRP A 35 17.34 -3.76 -0.61
C TRP A 35 17.93 -2.34 -0.53
N ASP A 36 19.07 -2.15 -1.19
CA ASP A 36 19.81 -0.88 -1.26
C ASP A 36 19.16 0.17 -2.18
N LYS A 37 18.03 -0.19 -2.80
CA LYS A 37 17.27 0.61 -3.78
C LYS A 37 17.94 0.68 -5.16
N GLU A 38 18.96 -0.13 -5.41
CA GLU A 38 19.56 -0.28 -6.74
C GLU A 38 18.92 -1.44 -7.51
N PRO A 39 18.61 -1.28 -8.80
CA PRO A 39 18.04 -2.35 -9.59
C PRO A 39 19.02 -3.53 -9.75
N PRO A 40 18.53 -4.78 -9.80
CA PRO A 40 17.12 -5.19 -9.76
C PRO A 40 16.57 -5.29 -8.33
N ALA A 41 15.32 -4.84 -8.14
CA ALA A 41 14.60 -5.06 -6.89
C ALA A 41 14.34 -6.55 -6.64
N PRO A 42 14.34 -7.00 -5.38
CA PRO A 42 13.97 -8.38 -5.04
C PRO A 42 12.53 -8.67 -5.42
N LYS A 43 12.25 -9.95 -5.72
CA LYS A 43 10.87 -10.40 -5.98
C LYS A 43 10.02 -10.17 -4.73
N LEU A 44 8.80 -9.67 -4.96
CA LEU A 44 7.81 -9.51 -3.90
C LEU A 44 7.18 -10.87 -3.59
N PRO A 45 7.03 -11.22 -2.30
CA PRO A 45 6.25 -12.36 -1.85
C PRO A 45 4.80 -12.24 -2.28
N GLN A 46 4.17 -13.39 -2.48
CA GLN A 46 2.79 -13.46 -2.93
C GLN A 46 1.81 -12.77 -1.96
N ASP A 47 2.03 -12.88 -0.65
CA ASP A 47 1.20 -12.24 0.37
C ASP A 47 1.28 -10.71 0.31
N VAL A 48 2.46 -10.15 0.01
CA VAL A 48 2.65 -8.69 -0.16
C VAL A 48 1.89 -8.22 -1.40
N ILE A 49 1.93 -8.98 -2.49
CA ILE A 49 1.19 -8.70 -3.73
C ILE A 49 -0.32 -8.72 -3.46
N GLU A 50 -0.81 -9.77 -2.81
CA GLU A 50 -2.24 -9.94 -2.51
C GLU A 50 -2.77 -8.85 -1.59
N ARG A 51 -2.06 -8.56 -0.49
CA ARG A 51 -2.43 -7.48 0.44
C ARG A 51 -2.45 -6.12 -0.25
N THR A 52 -1.48 -5.85 -1.11
CA THR A 52 -1.43 -4.60 -1.87
C THR A 52 -2.60 -4.52 -2.85
N THR A 53 -2.88 -5.61 -3.57
CA THR A 53 -4.03 -5.69 -4.49
C THR A 53 -5.35 -5.44 -3.76
N GLN A 54 -5.57 -6.11 -2.63
CA GLN A 54 -6.78 -5.94 -1.81
C GLN A 54 -6.98 -4.49 -1.36
N ARG A 55 -5.91 -3.79 -0.95
CA ARG A 55 -6.00 -2.37 -0.58
C ARG A 55 -6.39 -1.47 -1.75
N TYR A 56 -5.87 -1.74 -2.95
CA TYR A 56 -6.25 -0.98 -4.15
C TYR A 56 -7.71 -1.23 -4.54
N VAL A 57 -8.19 -2.48 -4.47
CA VAL A 57 -9.58 -2.85 -4.74
C VAL A 57 -10.51 -2.18 -3.72
N GLU A 58 -10.17 -2.23 -2.44
CA GLU A 58 -10.95 -1.59 -1.38
C GLU A 58 -11.02 -0.07 -1.56
N ALA A 59 -9.89 0.58 -1.89
CA ALA A 59 -9.87 2.00 -2.18
C ALA A 59 -10.75 2.34 -3.40
N TYR A 60 -10.67 1.55 -4.47
CA TYR A 60 -11.53 1.71 -5.64
C TYR A 60 -13.01 1.59 -5.27
N ARG A 61 -13.38 0.55 -4.52
CA ARG A 61 -14.76 0.32 -4.09
C ARG A 61 -15.28 1.46 -3.22
N ARG A 62 -14.49 1.93 -2.24
CA ARG A 62 -14.88 3.05 -1.35
C ARG A 62 -15.06 4.36 -2.11
N ILE A 63 -14.21 4.64 -3.09
CA ILE A 63 -14.26 5.89 -3.85
C ILE A 63 -15.39 5.87 -4.89
N THR A 64 -15.58 4.74 -5.58
CA THR A 64 -16.48 4.65 -6.73
C THR A 64 -17.84 4.04 -6.41
N GLY A 65 -17.96 3.33 -5.29
CA GLY A 65 -19.14 2.53 -4.94
C GLY A 65 -19.35 1.30 -5.82
N LYS A 66 -18.36 0.91 -6.65
CA LYS A 66 -18.46 -0.19 -7.62
C LYS A 66 -17.51 -1.32 -7.26
N ASP A 67 -17.88 -2.53 -7.66
CA ASP A 67 -17.00 -3.69 -7.66
C ASP A 67 -16.13 -3.72 -8.91
N LEU A 68 -14.95 -4.34 -8.77
CA LEU A 68 -13.91 -4.47 -9.79
C LEU A 68 -13.99 -5.83 -10.48
#